data_AF-A0A428UW80-F1
#
_entry.id   AF-A0A428UW80-F1
#
_cell.length_a   1.000
_cell.length_b   1.000
_cell.length_c   1.000
_cell.angle_alpha   90.00
_cell.angle_beta   90.00
_cell.angle_gamma   90.00
#
_symmetry.space_group_name_H-M   'P 1'
#
loop_
_entity.id
_entity.type
_entity.pdbx_description
1 polymer ?
#
loop_
_entity_poly.entity_id
_entity_poly.type
_entity_poly.pdbx_seq_one_letter_code
_entity_poly.pdbx_strand_id
1 'polypeptide(L)'
;MAPGCIEITSAEDELSRRRERGRRSQAAFRKRQAQATQVLSDQNRRLIEGVQKAVDAVQGDERQEILDAIANLATIAGVSPKDSPLRDTLTPSEDDDITIDVLASDFTCNTKSSTSTNTQLFNPAPRRLDCGIWLDPLHYRRISLPPQDIIPYLGPGSKTFAGQLFWSVMDHSLNGCKHPHAEASAVVKTGLGHSKATQDVKVSFIRRMVEARLEFRKTGSISPEHASAAENDLGMVLCNLVETDYRARGKDPDLWLSCVAIAQRVKSIAGVPAFVLLERAAQDEGDDDLRDALSHVKCRLSDTGVCFGDGPRWNVDVVDSLFLDPILQAMGRL
;
A
#
# COMPACT_ATOMS: atom_id res chain seq x y z
N MET A 1 14.15 55.63 -8.05
CA MET A 1 13.06 54.82 -8.64
C MET A 1 13.63 54.11 -9.86
N ALA A 2 13.87 52.80 -9.74
CA ALA A 2 14.21 51.90 -10.84
C ALA A 2 13.25 50.70 -10.73
N PRO A 3 12.53 50.30 -11.79
CA PRO A 3 11.51 49.27 -11.71
C PRO A 3 12.10 47.86 -11.83
N GLY A 4 11.36 46.90 -11.29
CA GLY A 4 11.79 45.55 -10.93
C GLY A 4 12.24 44.65 -12.08
N CYS A 5 13.25 43.84 -11.77
CA CYS A 5 13.66 42.68 -12.54
C CYS A 5 13.77 41.48 -11.57
N ILE A 6 12.69 41.13 -10.88
CA ILE A 6 12.64 39.96 -9.99
C ILE A 6 11.19 39.43 -10.00
N GLU A 7 10.82 38.61 -10.99
CA GLU A 7 9.59 37.77 -10.89
C GLU A 7 9.50 36.68 -11.98
N ILE A 8 10.28 36.76 -13.07
CA ILE A 8 10.17 35.83 -14.21
C ILE A 8 10.83 34.45 -13.95
N THR A 9 11.90 34.39 -13.15
CA THR A 9 12.65 33.13 -12.90
C THR A 9 11.85 32.09 -12.11
N SER A 10 11.01 32.54 -11.16
CA SER A 10 10.18 31.67 -10.31
C SER A 10 9.10 30.91 -11.09
N ALA A 11 8.50 31.56 -12.09
CA ALA A 11 7.45 30.96 -12.91
C ALA A 11 8.00 29.92 -13.90
N GLU A 12 9.17 30.19 -14.50
CA GLU A 12 9.85 29.26 -15.40
C GLU A 12 10.41 28.03 -14.67
N ASP A 13 10.89 28.20 -13.44
CA ASP A 13 11.34 27.10 -12.58
C ASP A 13 10.19 26.18 -12.17
N GLU A 14 9.02 26.74 -11.83
CA GLU A 14 7.84 25.95 -11.49
C GLU A 14 7.28 25.19 -12.71
N LEU A 15 7.28 25.82 -13.89
CA LEU A 15 6.93 25.15 -15.14
C LEU A 15 7.89 24.01 -15.49
N SER A 16 9.19 24.21 -15.27
CA SER A 16 10.22 23.20 -15.48
C SER A 16 10.05 22.01 -14.53
N ARG A 17 9.74 22.26 -13.25
CA ARG A 17 9.42 21.21 -12.27
C ARG A 17 8.17 20.43 -12.64
N ARG A 18 7.12 21.09 -13.18
CA ARG A 18 5.92 20.41 -13.68
C ARG A 18 6.21 19.51 -14.88
N ARG A 19 7.03 19.97 -15.84
CA ARG A 19 7.44 19.17 -17.01
C ARG A 19 8.28 17.97 -16.61
N GLU A 20 9.20 18.14 -15.66
CA GLU A 20 10.02 17.04 -15.13
C GLU A 20 9.18 16.01 -14.37
N ARG A 21 8.21 16.46 -13.55
CA ARG A 21 7.22 15.58 -12.89
C ARG A 21 6.40 14.78 -13.90
N GLY A 22 5.95 15.42 -14.98
CA GLY A 22 5.24 14.77 -16.09
C GLY A 22 6.09 13.73 -16.81
N ARG A 23 7.36 14.04 -17.10
CA ARG A 23 8.29 13.08 -17.73
C ARG A 23 8.55 11.87 -16.82
N ARG A 24 8.77 12.09 -15.52
CA ARG A 24 9.00 11.00 -14.56
C ARG A 24 7.77 10.13 -14.36
N SER A 25 6.59 10.71 -14.28
CA SER A 25 5.35 9.94 -14.15
C SER A 25 5.08 9.11 -15.42
N GLN A 26 5.36 9.65 -16.61
CA GLN A 26 5.22 8.91 -17.87
C GLN A 26 6.28 7.79 -18.01
N ALA A 27 7.53 8.03 -17.61
CA ALA A 27 8.57 7.01 -17.60
C ALA A 27 8.25 5.88 -16.59
N ALA A 28 7.78 6.24 -15.40
CA ALA A 28 7.33 5.28 -14.40
C ALA A 28 6.09 4.51 -14.88
N PHE A 29 5.19 5.14 -15.64
CA PHE A 29 4.05 4.48 -16.26
C PHE A 29 4.51 3.45 -17.30
N ARG A 30 5.40 3.83 -18.23
CA ARG A 30 5.95 2.90 -19.24
C ARG A 30 6.68 1.73 -18.58
N LYS A 31 7.46 2.00 -17.53
CA LYS A 31 8.16 0.96 -16.76
C LYS A 31 7.16 0.00 -16.10
N ARG A 32 6.09 0.53 -15.49
CA ARG A 32 5.02 -0.28 -14.88
C ARG A 32 4.28 -1.12 -15.92
N GLN A 33 3.94 -0.54 -17.07
CA GLN A 33 3.28 -1.26 -18.16
C GLN A 33 4.16 -2.41 -18.67
N ALA A 34 5.45 -2.16 -18.89
CA ALA A 34 6.39 -3.20 -19.30
C ALA A 34 6.53 -4.32 -18.25
N GLN A 35 6.64 -3.96 -16.96
CA GLN A 35 6.71 -4.93 -15.87
C GLN A 35 5.41 -5.74 -15.73
N ALA A 36 4.24 -5.12 -15.87
CA ALA A 36 2.95 -5.78 -15.83
C ALA A 36 2.80 -6.79 -16.97
N THR A 37 3.14 -6.40 -18.20
CA THR A 37 3.15 -7.30 -19.36
C THR A 37 4.13 -8.46 -19.16
N GLN A 38 5.30 -8.20 -18.59
CA GLN A 38 6.29 -9.25 -18.31
C GLN A 38 5.78 -10.24 -17.26
N VAL A 39 5.21 -9.76 -16.15
CA VAL A 39 4.64 -10.62 -15.10
C VAL A 39 3.49 -11.46 -15.64
N LEU A 40 2.59 -10.86 -16.43
CA LEU A 40 1.48 -11.59 -17.03
C LEU A 40 1.95 -12.65 -18.04
N SER A 41 2.96 -12.32 -18.84
CA SER A 41 3.61 -13.25 -19.77
C SER A 41 4.27 -14.42 -19.02
N ASP A 42 5.00 -14.14 -17.94
CA ASP A 42 5.63 -15.18 -17.11
C ASP A 42 4.60 -16.07 -16.40
N GLN A 43 3.48 -15.51 -15.95
CA GLN A 43 2.38 -16.27 -15.35
C GLN A 43 1.69 -17.18 -16.38
N ASN A 44 1.38 -16.66 -17.57
CA ASN A 44 0.82 -17.47 -18.66
C ASN A 44 1.79 -18.58 -19.07
N ARG A 45 3.09 -18.28 -19.18
CA ARG A 45 4.11 -19.30 -19.47
C ARG A 45 4.15 -20.40 -18.41
N ARG A 46 4.11 -20.05 -17.12
CA ARG A 46 4.08 -21.04 -16.02
C ARG A 46 2.81 -21.88 -16.02
N LEU A 47 1.66 -21.29 -16.34
CA LEU A 47 0.39 -22.02 -16.46
C LEU A 47 0.45 -23.02 -17.63
N ILE A 48 0.94 -22.58 -18.79
CA ILE A 48 1.16 -23.43 -19.97
C ILE A 48 2.12 -24.58 -19.63
N GLU A 49 3.25 -24.30 -18.97
CA GLU A 49 4.20 -25.32 -18.50
C GLU A 49 3.56 -26.31 -17.51
N GLY A 50 2.68 -25.83 -16.61
CA GLY A 50 1.95 -26.66 -15.66
C GLY A 50 0.91 -27.57 -16.32
N VAL A 51 0.18 -27.04 -17.31
CA VAL A 51 -0.77 -27.81 -18.13
C VAL A 51 -0.02 -28.87 -18.95
N GLN A 52 1.11 -28.53 -19.57
CA GLN A 52 1.93 -29.50 -20.29
C GLN A 52 2.38 -30.64 -19.37
N LYS A 53 2.85 -30.34 -18.15
CA LYS A 53 3.23 -31.38 -17.17
C LYS A 53 2.07 -32.28 -16.77
N ALA A 54 0.87 -31.74 -16.67
CA ALA A 54 -0.34 -32.52 -16.38
C ALA A 54 -0.73 -33.41 -17.57
N VAL A 55 -0.61 -32.91 -18.81
CA VAL A 55 -0.82 -33.67 -20.05
C VAL A 55 0.18 -34.83 -20.12
N ASP A 56 1.47 -34.57 -19.90
CA ASP A 56 2.53 -35.59 -19.96
C ASP A 56 2.37 -36.64 -18.85
N ALA A 57 1.93 -36.25 -17.65
CA ALA A 57 1.75 -37.16 -16.52
C ALA A 57 0.55 -38.12 -16.67
N VAL A 58 -0.41 -37.78 -17.54
CA VAL A 58 -1.62 -38.59 -17.79
C VAL A 58 -1.47 -39.48 -19.03
N GLN A 59 -0.33 -39.40 -19.72
CA GLN A 59 -0.01 -40.26 -20.86
C GLN A 59 0.09 -41.73 -20.38
N GLY A 60 -1.03 -42.47 -20.46
CA GLY A 60 -1.19 -43.85 -20.00
C GLY A 60 -2.28 -44.12 -18.96
N ASP A 61 -3.05 -43.13 -18.49
CA ASP A 61 -4.24 -43.37 -17.63
C ASP A 61 -5.46 -43.69 -18.51
N GLU A 62 -6.26 -44.70 -18.15
CA GLU A 62 -7.41 -45.19 -18.93
C GLU A 62 -8.74 -44.51 -18.57
N ARG A 63 -8.73 -43.58 -17.60
CA ARG A 63 -9.94 -42.87 -17.16
C ARG A 63 -10.31 -41.74 -18.12
N GLN A 64 -11.30 -42.03 -18.99
CA GLN A 64 -11.78 -41.13 -20.04
C GLN A 64 -12.18 -39.73 -19.54
N GLU A 65 -12.78 -39.61 -18.36
CA GLU A 65 -13.17 -38.33 -17.78
C GLU A 65 -11.98 -37.40 -17.49
N ILE A 66 -10.83 -37.97 -17.11
CA ILE A 66 -9.60 -37.23 -16.81
C ILE A 66 -8.91 -36.84 -18.13
N LEU A 67 -8.91 -37.74 -19.12
CA LEU A 67 -8.39 -37.48 -20.46
C LEU A 67 -9.17 -36.35 -21.15
N ASP A 68 -10.50 -36.35 -21.07
CA ASP A 68 -11.36 -35.32 -21.68
C ASP A 68 -11.19 -33.96 -20.97
N ALA A 69 -11.07 -33.95 -19.64
CA ALA A 69 -10.80 -32.73 -18.88
C ALA A 69 -9.44 -32.10 -19.23
N ILE A 70 -8.41 -32.94 -19.41
CA ILE A 70 -7.06 -32.49 -19.75
C ILE A 70 -6.95 -32.08 -21.22
N ALA A 71 -7.64 -32.77 -22.14
CA ALA A 71 -7.70 -32.37 -23.54
C ALA A 71 -8.38 -31.00 -23.72
N ASN A 72 -9.45 -30.74 -22.97
CA ASN A 72 -10.10 -29.42 -22.94
C ASN A 72 -9.15 -28.34 -22.39
N LEU A 73 -8.43 -28.62 -21.31
CA LEU A 73 -7.44 -27.69 -20.75
C LEU A 73 -6.26 -27.42 -21.71
N ALA A 74 -5.77 -28.44 -22.41
CA ALA A 74 -4.71 -28.32 -23.40
C ALA A 74 -5.15 -27.49 -24.61
N THR A 75 -6.41 -27.64 -25.05
CA THR A 75 -7.01 -26.84 -26.12
C THR A 75 -7.14 -25.37 -25.72
N ILE A 76 -7.62 -25.09 -24.50
CA ILE A 76 -7.73 -23.73 -23.97
C ILE A 76 -6.34 -23.09 -23.80
N ALA A 77 -5.33 -23.88 -23.44
CA ALA A 77 -3.95 -23.43 -23.26
C ALA A 77 -3.13 -23.37 -24.57
N GLY A 78 -3.64 -23.87 -25.69
CA GLY A 78 -2.94 -23.91 -26.99
C GLY A 78 -1.76 -24.90 -27.03
N VAL A 79 -1.82 -25.97 -26.25
CA VAL A 79 -0.72 -26.92 -26.05
C VAL A 79 -1.05 -28.25 -26.72
N SER A 80 -0.23 -28.72 -27.68
CA SER A 80 -0.39 -30.06 -28.27
C SER A 80 0.43 -31.11 -27.52
N PRO A 81 -0.15 -32.29 -27.20
CA PRO A 81 0.62 -33.43 -26.70
C PRO A 81 1.61 -33.90 -27.78
N LYS A 82 2.88 -34.08 -27.40
CA LYS A 82 3.93 -34.50 -28.33
C LYS A 82 3.97 -36.02 -28.46
N ASP A 83 3.91 -36.48 -29.71
CA ASP A 83 4.77 -37.57 -30.21
C ASP A 83 5.45 -37.13 -31.52
N SER A 84 6.72 -37.49 -31.67
CA SER A 84 7.73 -37.13 -32.70
C SER A 84 7.66 -38.05 -33.95
N PRO A 85 8.59 -38.03 -34.95
CA PRO A 85 9.15 -37.00 -35.85
C PRO A 85 8.74 -37.20 -37.35
N LEU A 86 9.08 -36.22 -38.20
CA LEU A 86 9.13 -36.25 -39.69
C LEU A 86 7.80 -36.36 -40.49
N ARG A 87 7.34 -35.20 -41.00
CA ARG A 87 7.17 -35.00 -42.46
C ARG A 87 6.97 -33.52 -42.79
N ASP A 88 7.90 -32.98 -43.58
CA ASP A 88 7.73 -31.75 -44.35
C ASP A 88 6.53 -31.89 -45.30
N THR A 89 5.64 -30.90 -45.32
CA THR A 89 5.06 -30.38 -46.56
C THR A 89 4.58 -28.93 -46.32
N LEU A 90 5.22 -27.98 -47.01
CA LEU A 90 4.84 -26.57 -47.11
C LEU A 90 3.53 -26.41 -47.92
N THR A 91 2.59 -25.53 -47.55
CA THR A 91 2.34 -24.15 -48.04
C THR A 91 0.83 -23.80 -47.80
N PRO A 92 0.28 -22.61 -48.14
CA PRO A 92 0.35 -21.34 -47.39
C PRO A 92 -1.04 -20.64 -47.21
N SER A 93 -1.25 -19.87 -46.14
CA SER A 93 -2.37 -18.90 -46.00
C SER A 93 -2.30 -18.30 -44.59
N GLU A 94 -2.52 -17.02 -44.30
CA GLU A 94 -2.75 -15.76 -45.02
C GLU A 94 -2.40 -14.66 -43.98
N ASP A 95 -2.02 -13.49 -44.48
CA ASP A 95 -1.77 -12.26 -43.71
C ASP A 95 -2.82 -11.97 -42.64
N ASP A 96 -2.37 -11.45 -41.49
CA ASP A 96 -2.96 -10.23 -40.91
C ASP A 96 -1.95 -9.60 -39.94
N ASP A 97 -1.11 -8.74 -40.51
CA ASP A 97 -0.29 -7.77 -39.81
C ASP A 97 -1.21 -6.66 -39.29
N ILE A 98 -1.55 -6.66 -38.00
CA ILE A 98 -2.28 -5.55 -37.38
C ILE A 98 -1.29 -4.45 -37.02
N THR A 99 -0.97 -3.63 -38.01
CA THR A 99 -0.45 -2.26 -37.81
C THR A 99 -1.52 -1.40 -37.13
N ILE A 100 -1.27 -0.97 -35.90
CA ILE A 100 -2.06 0.10 -35.26
C ILE A 100 -1.39 1.43 -35.59
N ASP A 101 -1.93 2.10 -36.60
CA ASP A 101 -1.60 3.46 -36.98
C ASP A 101 -2.19 4.44 -35.94
N VAL A 102 -1.34 5.22 -35.28
CA VAL A 102 -1.76 6.23 -34.28
C VAL A 102 -1.51 7.61 -34.86
N LEU A 103 -2.45 8.08 -35.69
CA LEU A 103 -2.55 9.48 -36.07
C LEU A 103 -4.02 9.92 -36.26
N ALA A 104 -4.27 11.16 -35.85
CA ALA A 104 -5.49 11.98 -35.95
C ALA A 104 -6.61 11.64 -34.96
N SER A 105 -6.82 12.42 -33.89
CA SER A 105 -7.46 13.75 -33.85
C SER A 105 -8.99 13.71 -33.96
N ASP A 106 -9.62 14.12 -32.84
CA ASP A 106 -10.72 15.08 -32.79
C ASP A 106 -12.22 14.71 -32.96
N PHE A 107 -12.98 15.20 -31.96
CA PHE A 107 -14.35 15.73 -31.91
C PHE A 107 -15.56 14.91 -32.43
N THR A 108 -16.52 14.59 -31.54
CA THR A 108 -17.86 15.24 -31.40
C THR A 108 -18.85 14.39 -30.60
N CYS A 109 -19.66 15.07 -29.79
CA CYS A 109 -20.89 14.55 -29.19
C CYS A 109 -21.98 14.47 -30.26
N ASN A 110 -22.68 13.34 -30.37
CA ASN A 110 -24.08 13.38 -30.82
C ASN A 110 -24.90 12.23 -30.25
N THR A 111 -25.95 12.62 -29.54
CA THR A 111 -27.01 11.81 -28.95
C THR A 111 -27.93 11.28 -30.04
N LYS A 112 -28.17 9.96 -30.13
CA LYS A 112 -29.49 9.35 -30.40
C LYS A 112 -29.55 7.92 -29.85
N SER A 113 -30.52 7.70 -28.95
CA SER A 113 -30.91 6.40 -28.40
C SER A 113 -31.40 5.44 -29.48
N SER A 114 -31.11 4.14 -29.32
CA SER A 114 -32.10 3.06 -29.43
C SER A 114 -31.53 1.74 -28.88
N THR A 115 -32.39 1.09 -28.11
CA THR A 115 -32.23 -0.07 -27.23
C THR A 115 -31.81 -1.34 -27.97
N SER A 116 -30.86 -2.12 -27.42
CA SER A 116 -30.82 -3.59 -27.49
C SER A 116 -29.77 -4.14 -26.54
N THR A 117 -30.20 -5.08 -25.70
CA THR A 117 -29.48 -5.82 -24.65
C THR A 117 -28.13 -6.38 -25.08
N ASN A 118 -27.06 -6.04 -24.35
CA ASN A 118 -25.90 -6.92 -24.27
C ASN A 118 -25.15 -6.74 -22.95
N THR A 119 -24.78 -7.89 -22.37
CA THR A 119 -24.10 -8.10 -21.09
C THR A 119 -22.84 -7.26 -20.98
N GLN A 120 -22.91 -6.13 -20.26
CA GLN A 120 -21.74 -5.30 -19.99
C GLN A 120 -20.89 -5.95 -18.89
N LEU A 121 -19.79 -6.58 -19.31
CA LEU A 121 -18.59 -6.64 -18.49
C LEU A 121 -18.23 -5.20 -18.13
N PHE A 122 -18.52 -4.83 -16.88
CA PHE A 122 -18.11 -3.55 -16.32
C PHE A 122 -16.58 -3.49 -16.33
N ASN A 123 -15.99 -2.83 -17.32
CA ASN A 123 -14.66 -2.27 -17.20
C ASN A 123 -14.82 -0.92 -16.49
N PRO A 124 -14.51 -0.80 -15.19
CA PRO A 124 -14.49 0.51 -14.56
C PRO A 124 -13.36 1.33 -15.19
N ALA A 125 -13.71 2.51 -15.70
CA ALA A 125 -12.73 3.48 -16.17
C ALA A 125 -11.66 3.75 -15.07
N PRO A 126 -10.39 3.96 -15.44
CA PRO A 126 -9.31 4.18 -14.48
C PRO A 126 -9.63 5.40 -13.61
N ARG A 127 -9.87 5.16 -12.31
CA ARG A 127 -10.14 6.21 -11.34
C ARG A 127 -8.84 6.94 -11.02
N ARG A 128 -8.60 8.10 -11.62
CA ARG A 128 -7.47 8.96 -11.22
C ARG A 128 -7.72 9.48 -9.80
N LEU A 129 -6.77 9.26 -8.91
CA LEU A 129 -6.69 10.04 -7.67
C LEU A 129 -6.06 11.40 -7.99
N ASP A 130 -6.57 12.47 -7.38
CA ASP A 130 -6.12 13.86 -7.58
C ASP A 130 -4.64 14.12 -7.20
N CYS A 131 -3.91 13.12 -6.71
CA CYS A 131 -2.48 13.17 -6.39
C CYS A 131 -1.56 12.72 -7.54
N GLY A 132 -2.08 12.53 -8.76
CA GLY A 132 -1.24 12.18 -9.94
C GLY A 132 -0.77 10.73 -9.98
N ILE A 133 -1.36 9.86 -9.17
CA ILE A 133 -1.14 8.41 -9.19
C ILE A 133 -2.06 7.79 -10.26
N TRP A 134 -1.45 7.17 -11.28
CA TRP A 134 -2.17 6.39 -12.29
C TRP A 134 -2.38 4.96 -11.77
N LEU A 135 -3.65 4.57 -11.64
CA LEU A 135 -4.08 3.25 -11.21
C LEU A 135 -4.15 2.31 -12.43
N ASP A 136 -3.47 1.16 -12.38
CA ASP A 136 -3.58 0.10 -13.40
C ASP A 136 -4.85 -0.75 -13.15
N PRO A 137 -5.83 -0.80 -14.08
CA PRO A 137 -7.07 -1.57 -13.90
C PRO A 137 -6.89 -3.07 -13.64
N LEU A 138 -5.76 -3.67 -14.06
CA LEU A 138 -5.49 -5.10 -13.87
C LEU A 138 -4.76 -5.42 -12.56
N HIS A 139 -4.24 -4.41 -11.85
CA HIS A 139 -3.44 -4.57 -10.63
C HIS A 139 -4.26 -4.72 -9.33
N TYR A 140 -5.59 -4.57 -9.38
CA TYR A 140 -6.41 -4.49 -8.16
C TYR A 140 -7.46 -5.58 -8.03
N ARG A 141 -7.16 -6.82 -8.42
CA ARG A 141 -8.10 -7.92 -8.12
C ARG A 141 -8.13 -8.23 -6.62
N ARG A 142 -6.97 -8.16 -5.97
CA ARG A 142 -6.74 -8.28 -4.51
C ARG A 142 -5.26 -8.07 -4.25
N ILE A 143 -4.88 -7.25 -3.27
CA ILE A 143 -3.47 -7.17 -2.85
C ILE A 143 -3.25 -8.24 -1.78
N SER A 144 -2.34 -9.17 -2.03
CA SER A 144 -2.02 -10.29 -1.15
C SER A 144 -0.73 -10.09 -0.34
N LEU A 145 0.10 -9.12 -0.72
CA LEU A 145 1.31 -8.77 0.02
C LEU A 145 1.01 -7.62 0.99
N PRO A 146 1.56 -7.65 2.22
CA PRO A 146 1.35 -6.56 3.17
C PRO A 146 2.04 -5.28 2.70
N PRO A 147 1.41 -4.11 2.90
CA PRO A 147 2.12 -2.83 2.84
C PRO A 147 3.37 -2.84 3.73
N GLN A 148 4.45 -2.21 3.28
CA GLN A 148 5.75 -2.26 3.97
C GLN A 148 5.66 -1.70 5.41
N ASP A 149 4.81 -0.70 5.63
CA ASP A 149 4.60 -0.04 6.92
C ASP A 149 4.04 -0.98 8.01
N ILE A 150 3.33 -2.06 7.63
CA ILE A 150 2.73 -2.98 8.61
C ILE A 150 3.52 -4.26 8.85
N ILE A 151 4.52 -4.57 8.02
CA ILE A 151 5.32 -5.79 8.14
C ILE A 151 5.85 -6.03 9.56
N PRO A 152 6.39 -5.02 10.29
CA PRO A 152 6.90 -5.22 11.64
C PRO A 152 5.83 -5.65 12.67
N TYR A 153 4.56 -5.41 12.38
CA TYR A 153 3.44 -5.59 13.30
C TYR A 153 2.54 -6.79 12.94
N LEU A 154 2.94 -7.61 11.96
CA LEU A 154 2.21 -8.81 11.54
C LEU A 154 2.76 -10.08 12.19
N GLY A 155 1.96 -11.15 12.18
CA GLY A 155 2.35 -12.45 12.74
C GLY A 155 2.77 -12.34 14.21
N PRO A 156 3.92 -12.89 14.63
CA PRO A 156 4.45 -12.71 15.99
C PRO A 156 4.64 -11.24 16.38
N GLY A 157 4.96 -10.36 15.42
CA GLY A 157 5.09 -8.92 15.60
C GLY A 157 3.83 -8.27 16.15
N SER A 158 2.65 -8.82 15.84
CA SER A 158 1.35 -8.30 16.33
C SER A 158 1.16 -8.41 17.84
N LYS A 159 1.91 -9.31 18.50
CA LYS A 159 1.86 -9.53 19.95
C LYS A 159 2.93 -8.78 20.72
N THR A 160 3.96 -8.26 20.04
CA THR A 160 4.99 -7.44 20.67
C THR A 160 4.40 -6.14 21.22
N PHE A 161 5.09 -5.51 22.18
CA PHE A 161 4.72 -4.17 22.66
C PHE A 161 4.48 -3.17 21.52
N ALA A 162 5.37 -3.13 20.53
CA ALA A 162 5.23 -2.25 19.36
C ALA A 162 3.99 -2.56 18.52
N GLY A 163 3.70 -3.85 18.30
CA GLY A 163 2.50 -4.29 17.58
C GLY A 163 1.21 -3.91 18.31
N GLN A 164 1.17 -4.05 19.63
CA GLN A 164 0.02 -3.65 20.44
C GLN A 164 -0.23 -2.14 20.35
N LEU A 165 0.82 -1.32 20.42
CA LEU A 165 0.70 0.14 20.24
C LEU A 165 0.19 0.49 18.84
N PHE A 166 0.84 -0.05 17.80
CA PHE A 166 0.50 0.24 16.41
C PHE A 166 -0.96 -0.09 16.10
N TRP A 167 -1.39 -1.30 16.43
CA TRP A 167 -2.75 -1.74 16.15
C TRP A 167 -3.79 -1.04 17.02
N SER A 168 -3.44 -0.65 18.25
CA SER A 168 -4.33 0.15 19.09
C SER A 168 -4.58 1.53 18.47
N VAL A 169 -3.54 2.19 17.95
CA VAL A 169 -3.68 3.50 17.28
C VAL A 169 -4.50 3.38 16.00
N MET A 170 -4.24 2.34 15.20
CA MET A 170 -5.00 2.08 13.98
C MET A 170 -6.49 1.87 14.27
N ASP A 171 -6.81 1.02 15.25
CA ASP A 171 -8.21 0.73 15.62
C ASP A 171 -8.91 1.98 16.19
N HIS A 172 -8.21 2.72 17.07
CA HIS A 172 -8.71 3.95 17.67
C HIS A 172 -9.02 5.02 16.61
N SER A 173 -8.26 5.08 15.52
CA SER A 173 -8.49 6.08 14.47
C SER A 173 -9.79 5.87 13.68
N LEU A 174 -10.39 4.66 13.71
CA LEU A 174 -11.71 4.38 13.11
C LEU A 174 -12.83 4.29 14.16
N ASN A 175 -12.57 3.61 15.27
CA ASN A 175 -13.59 3.28 16.26
C ASN A 175 -13.72 4.34 17.36
N GLY A 176 -12.72 5.22 17.51
CA GLY A 176 -12.61 6.17 18.60
C GLY A 176 -12.48 5.50 19.97
N CYS A 177 -12.66 6.28 21.03
CA CYS A 177 -12.84 5.74 22.37
C CYS A 177 -13.78 6.63 23.21
N LYS A 178 -13.98 6.26 24.48
CA LYS A 178 -14.87 6.98 25.41
C LYS A 178 -14.29 8.29 25.96
N HIS A 179 -12.99 8.52 25.80
CA HIS A 179 -12.33 9.72 26.29
C HIS A 179 -12.62 10.92 25.40
N PRO A 180 -12.60 12.16 25.95
CA PRO A 180 -12.77 13.35 25.14
C PRO A 180 -11.54 13.56 24.26
N HIS A 181 -11.74 13.51 22.94
CA HIS A 181 -10.72 13.77 21.93
C HIS A 181 -11.07 15.01 21.11
N ALA A 182 -10.04 15.59 20.49
CA ALA A 182 -10.27 16.52 19.39
C ALA A 182 -11.04 15.81 18.27
N GLU A 183 -11.78 16.57 17.46
CA GLU A 183 -12.51 16.00 16.33
C GLU A 183 -11.54 15.21 15.43
N ALA A 184 -11.92 13.99 15.02
CA ALA A 184 -11.04 13.10 14.25
C ALA A 184 -10.46 13.78 12.99
N SER A 185 -11.25 14.66 12.36
CA SER A 185 -10.80 15.44 11.20
C SER A 185 -9.68 16.44 11.56
N ALA A 186 -9.70 17.02 12.75
CA ALA A 186 -8.69 17.93 13.27
C ALA A 186 -7.40 17.19 13.65
N VAL A 187 -7.52 15.99 14.25
CA VAL A 187 -6.38 15.12 14.56
C VAL A 187 -5.65 14.73 13.26
N VAL A 188 -6.39 14.25 12.25
CA VAL A 188 -5.78 13.87 10.96
C VAL A 188 -5.16 15.08 10.26
N LYS A 189 -5.82 16.24 10.25
CA LYS A 189 -5.24 17.47 9.67
C LYS A 189 -3.94 17.87 10.36
N THR A 190 -3.90 17.80 11.69
CA THR A 190 -2.68 18.08 12.47
C THR A 190 -1.59 17.05 12.15
N GLY A 191 -1.95 15.77 12.11
CA GLY A 191 -1.06 14.66 11.76
C GLY A 191 -0.51 14.71 10.33
N LEU A 192 -1.13 15.47 9.42
CA LEU A 192 -0.66 15.70 8.05
C LEU A 192 0.01 17.07 7.86
N GLY A 193 -0.28 18.04 8.71
CA GLY A 193 0.20 19.42 8.59
C GLY A 193 1.66 19.64 9.01
N HIS A 194 2.37 18.59 9.44
CA HIS A 194 3.75 18.69 9.95
C HIS A 194 4.82 18.82 8.86
N SER A 195 4.50 18.43 7.62
CA SER A 195 5.38 18.51 6.45
C SER A 195 4.62 18.98 5.20
N LYS A 196 5.32 19.72 4.33
CA LYS A 196 4.79 20.09 3.00
C LYS A 196 4.46 18.87 2.14
N ALA A 197 5.19 17.76 2.34
CA ALA A 197 5.00 16.53 1.57
C ALA A 197 3.64 15.85 1.85
N THR A 198 3.07 16.07 3.04
CA THR A 198 1.82 15.46 3.48
C THR A 198 0.63 16.41 3.46
N GLN A 199 0.85 17.70 3.22
CA GLN A 199 -0.17 18.75 3.35
C GLN A 199 -1.33 18.60 2.34
N ASP A 200 -1.05 18.10 1.14
CA ASP A 200 -2.05 17.89 0.09
C ASP A 200 -2.74 16.52 0.18
N VAL A 201 -2.34 15.68 1.15
CA VAL A 201 -2.96 14.37 1.35
C VAL A 201 -4.36 14.56 1.94
N LYS A 202 -5.36 14.01 1.26
CA LYS A 202 -6.75 14.11 1.70
C LYS A 202 -6.99 13.28 2.96
N VAL A 203 -7.75 13.81 3.92
CA VAL A 203 -8.21 13.10 5.13
C VAL A 203 -8.89 11.77 4.77
N SER A 204 -9.71 11.76 3.72
CA SER A 204 -10.38 10.55 3.23
C SER A 204 -9.41 9.48 2.71
N PHE A 205 -8.25 9.87 2.20
CA PHE A 205 -7.21 8.94 1.77
C PHE A 205 -6.51 8.30 2.98
N ILE A 206 -6.23 9.06 4.03
CA ILE A 206 -5.69 8.51 5.29
C ILE A 206 -6.66 7.51 5.92
N ARG A 207 -7.96 7.82 5.93
CA ARG A 207 -8.96 6.85 6.40
C ARG A 207 -8.91 5.56 5.59
N ARG A 208 -8.83 5.64 4.26
CA ARG A 208 -8.65 4.46 3.39
C ARG A 208 -7.35 3.70 3.67
N MET A 209 -6.26 4.40 4.00
CA MET A 209 -5.01 3.75 4.40
C MET A 209 -5.24 2.90 5.64
N VAL A 210 -5.86 3.47 6.69
CA VAL A 210 -6.17 2.75 7.93
C VAL A 210 -7.09 1.55 7.67
N GLU A 211 -8.18 1.76 6.92
CA GLU A 211 -9.13 0.70 6.52
C GLU A 211 -8.39 -0.46 5.81
N ALA A 212 -7.51 -0.14 4.85
CA ALA A 212 -6.70 -1.13 4.14
C ALA A 212 -5.80 -1.96 5.09
N ARG A 213 -5.13 -1.32 6.06
CA ARG A 213 -4.23 -2.01 7.00
C ARG A 213 -5.00 -2.91 7.94
N LEU A 214 -6.14 -2.46 8.45
CA LEU A 214 -7.01 -3.26 9.31
C LEU A 214 -7.65 -4.42 8.54
N GLU A 215 -8.03 -4.21 7.28
CA GLU A 215 -8.50 -5.27 6.39
C GLU A 215 -7.41 -6.34 6.18
N PHE A 216 -6.17 -5.92 5.89
CA PHE A 216 -5.05 -6.85 5.74
C PHE A 216 -4.80 -7.62 7.03
N ARG A 217 -4.79 -6.95 8.18
CA ARG A 217 -4.63 -7.60 9.50
C ARG A 217 -5.67 -8.71 9.71
N LYS A 218 -6.92 -8.46 9.29
CA LYS A 218 -8.03 -9.39 9.50
C LYS A 218 -8.06 -10.54 8.48
N THR A 219 -7.75 -10.25 7.22
CA THR A 219 -8.02 -11.19 6.10
C THR A 219 -6.76 -11.71 5.40
N GLY A 220 -5.59 -11.14 5.70
CA GLY A 220 -4.34 -11.39 4.98
C GLY A 220 -4.31 -10.78 3.58
N SER A 221 -5.22 -9.85 3.27
CA SER A 221 -5.36 -9.26 1.95
C SER A 221 -6.09 -7.92 1.97
N ILE A 222 -6.03 -7.17 0.87
CA ILE A 222 -6.74 -5.89 0.71
C ILE A 222 -7.61 -5.96 -0.54
N SER A 223 -8.88 -5.56 -0.39
CA SER A 223 -9.86 -5.57 -1.47
C SER A 223 -9.52 -4.52 -2.55
N PRO A 224 -10.08 -4.66 -3.77
CA PRO A 224 -9.95 -3.66 -4.83
C PRO A 224 -10.30 -2.23 -4.39
N GLU A 225 -11.21 -2.07 -3.43
CA GLU A 225 -11.70 -0.76 -3.00
C GLU A 225 -10.65 0.03 -2.23
N HIS A 226 -9.78 -0.66 -1.49
CA HIS A 226 -8.73 -0.08 -0.66
C HIS A 226 -7.35 -0.17 -1.32
N ALA A 227 -7.25 -0.84 -2.47
CA ALA A 227 -5.97 -1.21 -3.06
C ALA A 227 -5.07 -0.01 -3.41
N SER A 228 -5.65 1.11 -3.86
CA SER A 228 -4.90 2.36 -4.10
C SER A 228 -4.21 2.96 -2.87
N ALA A 229 -4.65 2.58 -1.67
CA ALA A 229 -4.02 2.99 -0.42
C ALA A 229 -2.88 2.01 -0.02
N ALA A 230 -2.73 0.88 -0.69
CA ALA A 230 -1.77 -0.16 -0.36
C ALA A 230 -0.69 -0.35 -1.44
N GLU A 231 -0.45 0.70 -2.23
CA GLU A 231 0.66 0.76 -3.17
C GLU A 231 2.00 0.58 -2.45
N ASN A 232 2.83 -0.32 -2.98
CA ASN A 232 4.05 -0.78 -2.30
C ASN A 232 5.11 0.31 -2.14
N ASP A 233 5.20 1.27 -3.05
CA ASP A 233 6.21 2.34 -3.06
C ASP A 233 5.72 3.64 -2.41
N LEU A 234 4.41 3.82 -2.28
CA LEU A 234 3.82 5.08 -1.83
C LEU A 234 4.34 5.52 -0.46
N GLY A 235 4.37 4.60 0.52
CA GLY A 235 4.82 4.91 1.88
C GLY A 235 6.29 5.33 1.93
N MET A 236 7.16 4.60 1.22
CA MET A 236 8.59 4.89 1.17
C MET A 236 8.91 6.21 0.45
N VAL A 237 8.23 6.49 -0.67
CA VAL A 237 8.41 7.75 -1.39
C VAL A 237 7.98 8.92 -0.51
N LEU A 238 6.83 8.81 0.16
CA LEU A 238 6.32 9.85 1.05
C LEU A 238 7.25 10.07 2.25
N CYS A 239 7.77 9.00 2.86
CA CYS A 239 8.74 9.08 3.95
C CYS A 239 10.01 9.84 3.55
N ASN A 240 10.60 9.49 2.40
CA ASN A 240 11.78 10.20 1.91
C ASN A 240 11.51 11.70 1.68
N LEU A 241 10.32 12.06 1.18
CA LEU A 241 9.94 13.46 0.97
C LEU A 241 9.74 14.21 2.30
N VAL A 242 9.09 13.57 3.28
CA VAL A 242 8.92 14.12 4.63
C VAL A 242 10.28 14.35 5.29
N GLU A 243 11.15 13.35 5.31
CA GLU A 243 12.48 13.49 5.91
C GLU A 243 13.33 14.57 5.25
N THR A 244 13.25 14.69 3.92
CA THR A 244 13.93 15.76 3.17
C THR A 244 13.40 17.14 3.59
N ASP A 245 12.09 17.30 3.76
CA ASP A 245 11.47 18.55 4.23
C ASP A 245 11.82 18.88 5.70
N TYR A 246 11.99 17.88 6.57
CA TYR A 246 12.50 18.08 7.93
C TYR A 246 13.95 18.59 7.91
N ARG A 247 14.84 17.88 7.21
CA ARG A 247 16.26 18.24 7.10
C ARG A 247 16.43 19.63 6.47
N ALA A 248 15.66 19.96 5.44
CA ALA A 248 15.67 21.28 4.81
C ALA A 248 15.24 22.43 5.75
N ARG A 249 14.42 22.14 6.76
CA ARG A 249 14.02 23.11 7.81
C ARG A 249 14.97 23.11 9.01
N GLY A 250 16.09 22.38 8.95
CA GLY A 250 17.02 22.22 10.07
C GLY A 250 16.43 21.41 11.23
N LYS A 251 15.41 20.59 10.97
CA LYS A 251 14.83 19.68 11.96
C LYS A 251 15.37 18.28 11.75
N ASP A 252 15.59 17.58 12.86
CA ASP A 252 16.02 16.18 12.84
C ASP A 252 14.80 15.24 12.74
N PRO A 253 14.64 14.47 11.64
CA PRO A 253 13.58 13.48 11.53
C PRO A 253 13.76 12.28 12.49
N ASP A 254 14.96 12.02 13.01
CA ASP A 254 15.23 10.86 13.87
C ASP A 254 14.66 11.04 15.29
N LEU A 255 14.24 12.26 15.63
CA LEU A 255 13.47 12.56 16.85
C LEU A 255 12.00 12.09 16.76
N TRP A 256 11.56 11.54 15.63
CA TRP A 256 10.22 11.02 15.41
C TRP A 256 10.21 9.51 15.37
N LEU A 257 9.68 8.90 16.42
CA LEU A 257 9.77 7.48 16.71
C LEU A 257 8.57 6.73 16.11
N SER A 258 8.86 5.61 15.43
CA SER A 258 7.85 4.58 15.11
C SER A 258 7.50 3.76 16.36
N CYS A 259 6.45 2.95 16.32
CA CYS A 259 6.12 2.05 17.44
C CYS A 259 7.27 1.10 17.82
N VAL A 260 8.07 0.66 16.84
CA VAL A 260 9.26 -0.16 17.09
C VAL A 260 10.31 0.63 17.86
N ALA A 261 10.58 1.88 17.46
CA ALA A 261 11.54 2.74 18.14
C ALA A 261 11.04 3.16 19.55
N ILE A 262 9.73 3.36 19.73
CA ILE A 262 9.11 3.57 21.05
C ILE A 262 9.39 2.37 21.95
N ALA A 263 9.14 1.14 21.48
CA ALA A 263 9.39 -0.05 22.28
C ALA A 263 10.86 -0.18 22.71
N GLN A 264 11.79 0.09 21.80
CA GLN A 264 13.23 0.09 22.11
C GLN A 264 13.60 1.15 23.15
N ARG A 265 13.06 2.36 23.00
CA ARG A 265 13.29 3.47 23.92
C ARG A 265 12.75 3.18 25.32
N VAL A 266 11.49 2.74 25.42
CA VAL A 266 10.86 2.38 26.70
C VAL A 266 11.65 1.26 27.37
N LYS A 267 12.09 0.24 26.62
CA LYS A 267 12.95 -0.82 27.14
C LYS A 267 14.30 -0.32 27.66
N SER A 268 14.90 0.64 26.95
CA SER A 268 16.17 1.24 27.36
C SER A 268 16.07 2.04 28.66
N ILE A 269 14.94 2.72 28.88
CA ILE A 269 14.72 3.54 30.08
C ILE A 269 14.29 2.66 31.27
N ALA A 270 13.30 1.79 31.07
CA ALA A 270 12.74 0.95 32.13
C ALA A 270 13.67 -0.20 32.56
N GLY A 271 14.57 -0.62 31.67
CA GLY A 271 15.31 -1.87 31.81
C GLY A 271 14.45 -3.10 31.45
N VAL A 272 15.11 -4.24 31.24
CA VAL A 272 14.46 -5.47 30.77
C VAL A 272 13.35 -5.97 31.71
N PRO A 273 13.54 -6.04 33.05
CA PRO A 273 12.52 -6.60 33.93
C PRO A 273 11.23 -5.78 33.96
N ALA A 274 11.32 -4.44 34.07
CA ALA A 274 10.14 -3.57 34.06
C ALA A 274 9.48 -3.56 32.67
N PHE A 275 10.27 -3.61 31.59
CA PHE A 275 9.73 -3.69 30.24
C PHE A 275 8.86 -4.94 30.01
N VAL A 276 9.22 -6.08 30.61
CA VAL A 276 8.40 -7.30 30.52
C VAL A 276 7.03 -7.10 31.17
N LEU A 277 6.96 -6.38 32.31
CA LEU A 277 5.67 -6.05 32.93
C LEU A 277 4.82 -5.14 32.03
N LEU A 278 5.45 -4.13 31.41
CA LEU A 278 4.78 -3.26 30.44
C LEU A 278 4.32 -4.02 29.19
N GLU A 279 5.10 -4.97 28.70
CA GLU A 279 4.72 -5.79 27.54
C GLU A 279 3.51 -6.68 27.84
N ARG A 280 3.45 -7.29 29.03
CA ARG A 280 2.28 -8.05 29.47
C ARG A 280 1.05 -7.17 29.64
N ALA A 281 1.21 -6.00 30.27
CA ALA A 281 0.11 -5.04 30.42
C ALA A 281 -0.38 -4.52 29.05
N ALA A 282 0.50 -4.34 28.07
CA ALA A 282 0.11 -3.97 26.71
C ALA A 282 -0.70 -5.07 26.00
N GLN A 283 -0.54 -6.33 26.39
CA GLN A 283 -1.30 -7.50 25.94
C GLN A 283 -2.58 -7.75 26.77
N ASP A 284 -2.97 -6.79 27.61
CA ASP A 284 -4.11 -6.87 28.54
C ASP A 284 -3.95 -7.94 29.64
N GLU A 285 -2.71 -8.34 29.93
CA GLU A 285 -2.35 -9.28 31.00
C GLU A 285 -1.67 -8.59 32.19
N GLY A 286 -1.69 -9.23 33.36
CA GLY A 286 -0.93 -8.76 34.52
C GLY A 286 -1.66 -7.71 35.36
N ASP A 287 -0.92 -6.73 35.86
CA ASP A 287 -1.35 -5.74 36.84
C ASP A 287 -2.36 -4.72 36.28
N ASP A 288 -3.46 -4.50 36.99
CA ASP A 288 -4.57 -3.66 36.54
C ASP A 288 -4.18 -2.18 36.37
N ASP A 289 -3.42 -1.61 37.32
CA ASP A 289 -3.02 -0.21 37.24
C ASP A 289 -2.09 0.03 36.04
N LEU A 290 -1.17 -0.90 35.77
CA LEU A 290 -0.30 -0.82 34.59
C LEU A 290 -1.08 -0.94 33.28
N ARG A 291 -2.12 -1.79 33.25
CA ARG A 291 -3.01 -1.90 32.08
C ARG A 291 -3.77 -0.59 31.86
N ASP A 292 -4.30 0.01 32.92
CA ASP A 292 -5.01 1.29 32.85
C ASP A 292 -4.07 2.44 32.41
N ALA A 293 -2.86 2.48 32.95
CA ALA A 293 -1.83 3.44 32.55
C ALA A 293 -1.48 3.29 31.06
N LEU A 294 -1.27 2.06 30.57
CA LEU A 294 -0.99 1.83 29.14
C LEU A 294 -2.19 2.06 28.23
N SER A 295 -3.41 1.80 28.71
CA SER A 295 -4.63 2.16 28.00
C SER A 295 -4.71 3.67 27.79
N HIS A 296 -4.36 4.47 28.81
CA HIS A 296 -4.25 5.91 28.68
C HIS A 296 -3.18 6.32 27.67
N VAL A 297 -2.01 5.68 27.67
CA VAL A 297 -0.96 5.96 26.68
C VAL A 297 -1.42 5.65 25.26
N LYS A 298 -2.00 4.46 25.01
CA LYS A 298 -2.55 4.05 23.71
C LYS A 298 -3.56 5.09 23.17
N CYS A 299 -4.44 5.55 24.05
CA CYS A 299 -5.41 6.61 23.79
C CYS A 299 -4.73 7.92 23.38
N ARG A 300 -3.76 8.41 24.16
CA ARG A 300 -3.03 9.67 23.89
C ARG A 300 -2.13 9.64 22.65
N LEU A 301 -1.56 8.48 22.32
CA LEU A 301 -0.79 8.32 21.09
C LEU A 301 -1.68 8.54 19.85
N SER A 302 -2.96 8.20 19.93
CA SER A 302 -3.89 8.36 18.81
C SER A 302 -4.17 9.83 18.45
N ASP A 303 -3.98 10.75 19.39
CA ASP A 303 -4.17 12.20 19.16
C ASP A 303 -2.91 12.93 18.68
N THR A 304 -1.74 12.36 18.94
CA THR A 304 -0.45 13.06 18.85
C THR A 304 0.45 12.54 17.73
N GLY A 305 0.01 11.48 17.04
CA GLY A 305 0.76 10.88 15.94
C GLY A 305 0.74 11.76 14.69
N VAL A 306 1.87 11.77 13.98
CA VAL A 306 2.01 12.42 12.67
C VAL A 306 2.39 11.39 11.61
N CYS A 307 1.95 11.59 10.37
CA CYS A 307 2.16 10.64 9.29
C CYS A 307 3.51 10.89 8.60
N PHE A 308 4.46 9.96 8.69
CA PHE A 308 5.68 10.00 7.89
C PHE A 308 5.53 9.23 6.57
N GLY A 309 4.35 8.70 6.26
CA GLY A 309 4.11 7.89 5.06
C GLY A 309 4.43 6.41 5.25
N ASP A 310 5.40 6.08 6.11
CA ASP A 310 5.69 4.72 6.58
C ASP A 310 4.95 4.34 7.87
N GLY A 311 3.95 5.15 8.24
CA GLY A 311 3.12 4.96 9.43
C GLY A 311 3.05 6.22 10.31
N PRO A 312 2.30 6.14 11.41
CA PRO A 312 2.32 7.17 12.45
C PRO A 312 3.66 7.16 13.19
N ARG A 313 4.18 8.36 13.45
CA ARG A 313 5.36 8.60 14.30
C ARG A 313 5.05 9.64 15.36
N TRP A 314 5.83 9.62 16.44
CA TRP A 314 5.68 10.53 17.58
C TRP A 314 6.99 11.17 17.94
N ASN A 315 6.97 12.46 18.27
CA ASN A 315 8.16 13.13 18.76
C ASN A 315 8.63 12.51 20.07
N VAL A 316 9.95 12.38 20.24
CA VAL A 316 10.58 11.76 21.41
C VAL A 316 10.13 12.38 22.74
N ASP A 317 9.91 13.69 22.80
CA ASP A 317 9.50 14.37 24.03
C ASP A 317 8.07 13.98 24.43
N VAL A 318 7.19 13.79 23.44
CA VAL A 318 5.82 13.30 23.66
C VAL A 318 5.86 11.86 24.17
N VAL A 319 6.71 11.02 23.57
CA VAL A 319 6.88 9.62 23.99
C VAL A 319 7.37 9.55 25.43
N ASP A 320 8.41 10.31 25.77
CA ASP A 320 8.95 10.34 27.14
C ASP A 320 7.91 10.79 28.15
N SER A 321 7.18 11.86 27.84
CA SER A 321 6.12 12.35 28.72
C SER A 321 5.00 11.35 28.91
N LEU A 322 4.60 10.61 27.88
CA LEU A 322 3.50 9.64 27.97
C LEU A 322 3.91 8.37 28.74
N PHE A 323 5.14 7.90 28.56
CA PHE A 323 5.59 6.64 29.15
C PHE A 323 6.25 6.79 30.52
N LEU A 324 6.53 8.02 30.99
CA LEU A 324 7.18 8.24 32.29
C LEU A 324 6.45 7.53 33.44
N ASP A 325 5.15 7.78 33.60
CA ASP A 325 4.37 7.21 34.69
C ASP A 325 4.27 5.67 34.61
N PRO A 326 3.90 5.06 33.47
CA PRO A 326 3.93 3.60 33.32
C PRO A 326 5.30 2.99 33.64
N ILE A 327 6.39 3.63 33.22
CA ILE A 327 7.76 3.14 33.48
C ILE A 327 8.05 3.15 34.98
N LEU A 328 7.78 4.26 35.68
CA LEU A 328 8.00 4.37 37.12
C LEU A 328 7.15 3.35 37.89
N GLN A 329 5.89 3.16 37.48
CA GLN A 329 4.99 2.17 38.06
C GLN A 329 5.51 0.73 37.86
N ALA A 330 6.05 0.41 36.68
CA ALA A 330 6.60 -0.92 36.40
C ALA A 330 7.90 -1.17 37.18
N MET A 331 8.76 -0.15 37.30
CA MET A 331 9.99 -0.23 38.09
C MET A 331 9.71 -0.41 39.59
N GLY A 332 8.66 0.22 40.12
CA GLY A 332 8.25 0.07 41.52
C GLY A 332 7.67 -1.30 41.88
N ARG A 333 7.48 -2.19 40.90
CA ARG A 333 6.97 -3.57 41.08
C ARG A 333 8.05 -4.64 40.99
N LEU A 334 9.30 -4.25 40.73
CA LEU A 334 10.47 -5.12 40.72
C LEU A 334 11.02 -5.34 42.13
#